data_AF-A0A959GFV0-F1
#
_entry.id   AF-A0A959GFV0-F1
#
_cell.length_a   1.000
_cell.length_b   1.000
_cell.length_c   1.000
_cell.angle_alpha   90.00
_cell.angle_beta   90.00
_cell.angle_gamma   90.00
#
_symmetry.space_group_name_H-M   'P 1'
#
loop_
_entity.id
_entity.type
_entity.pdbx_description
1 polymer ?
#
loop_
_entity_poly.entity_id
_entity_poly.type
_entity_poly.pdbx_seq_one_letter_code
_entity_poly.pdbx_strand_id
1 'polypeptide(L)'
;MADYFFRAVSTFLLAITLAVAVVAGLYFYQNNRDELENLPIVVGLTDTYLQGVNALGGLSNEAIALFYNQPLVSKAENQKISGAGPAGDAELAIRTSWQRDSILLNLEHKGFSSSKLRQAGRLLDYIDRYKGAALNDMYRSKVPASIKLAQGILESGAGESKLARASKNHFGIKARPGRSAQAKIARRQYQAIQDEEFSFTEPAIGVFNQWDDNAYDRFEVYRSVADSYARHSQLLTRPCTKGQTGCYAWIWQAFPVSRQEWDISSAADSFYHRSGIAAKDFFGGRTHLPYYAACAAGLKMAGYATSPRYHQKIAYLIETYELWRFDFDLIRAVEEQNTKH
;
A
#
# COMPACT_ATOMS: atom_id res chain seq x y z
N MET A 1 12.82 -62.99 16.58
CA MET A 1 12.62 -61.71 17.30
C MET A 1 13.35 -60.53 16.66
N ALA A 2 14.61 -60.67 16.23
CA ALA A 2 15.37 -59.58 15.61
C ALA A 2 14.74 -59.01 14.31
N ASP A 3 14.22 -59.87 13.42
CA ASP A 3 13.57 -59.43 12.16
C ASP A 3 12.28 -58.65 12.38
N TYR A 4 11.51 -59.00 13.40
CA TYR A 4 10.25 -58.32 13.71
C TYR A 4 10.53 -56.94 14.29
N PHE A 5 11.55 -56.83 15.15
CA PHE A 5 12.01 -55.56 15.69
C PHE A 5 12.56 -54.63 14.61
N PHE A 6 13.36 -55.15 13.67
CA PHE A 6 13.92 -54.33 12.59
C PHE A 6 12.84 -53.82 11.62
N ARG A 7 11.85 -54.65 11.28
CA ARG A 7 10.70 -54.22 10.46
C ARG A 7 9.80 -53.21 11.18
N ALA A 8 9.59 -53.37 12.48
CA ALA A 8 8.82 -52.42 13.29
C ALA A 8 9.52 -51.05 13.41
N VAL A 9 10.84 -51.03 13.59
CA VAL A 9 11.61 -49.78 13.66
C VAL A 9 11.68 -49.09 12.28
N SER A 10 11.86 -49.86 11.21
CA SER A 10 11.91 -49.33 9.84
C SER A 10 10.56 -48.70 9.42
N THR A 11 9.45 -49.38 9.69
CA THR A 11 8.10 -48.85 9.40
C THR A 11 7.76 -47.62 10.24
N PHE A 12 8.20 -47.59 11.51
CA PHE A 12 8.02 -46.43 12.39
C PHE A 12 8.83 -45.21 11.92
N LEU A 13 10.08 -45.39 11.51
CA LEU A 13 10.91 -44.31 10.95
C LEU A 13 10.36 -43.79 9.62
N LEU A 14 9.83 -44.67 8.77
CA LEU A 14 9.16 -44.29 7.52
C LEU A 14 7.89 -43.47 7.79
N ALA A 15 7.10 -43.85 8.80
CA ALA A 15 5.90 -43.11 9.19
C ALA A 15 6.24 -41.71 9.74
N ILE A 16 7.31 -41.57 10.54
CA ILE A 16 7.76 -40.27 11.05
C ILE A 16 8.25 -39.37 9.92
N THR A 17 9.05 -39.90 9.00
CA THR A 17 9.55 -39.12 7.85
C THR A 17 8.42 -38.67 6.93
N LEU A 18 7.42 -39.51 6.68
CA LEU A 18 6.21 -39.11 5.94
C LEU A 18 5.42 -38.04 6.69
N ALA A 19 5.24 -38.18 8.01
CA ALA A 19 4.54 -37.21 8.84
C ALA A 19 5.25 -35.84 8.86
N VAL A 20 6.58 -35.83 8.98
CA VAL A 20 7.40 -34.61 8.90
C VAL A 20 7.30 -33.97 7.51
N ALA A 21 7.32 -34.76 6.43
CA ALA A 21 7.15 -34.25 5.07
C ALA A 21 5.74 -33.69 4.82
N VAL A 22 4.70 -34.31 5.38
CA VAL A 22 3.31 -33.82 5.30
C VAL A 22 3.14 -32.54 6.13
N VAL A 23 3.69 -32.47 7.34
CA VAL A 23 3.64 -31.25 8.16
C VAL A 23 4.46 -30.14 7.53
N ALA A 24 5.64 -30.42 6.99
CA ALA A 24 6.43 -29.45 6.23
C ALA A 24 5.72 -29.01 4.94
N GLY A 25 5.06 -29.93 4.24
CA GLY A 25 4.25 -29.65 3.06
C GLY A 25 3.01 -28.80 3.38
N LEU A 26 2.32 -29.07 4.48
CA LEU A 26 1.18 -28.29 4.97
C LEU A 26 1.60 -26.92 5.50
N TYR A 27 2.73 -26.84 6.20
CA TYR A 27 3.34 -25.58 6.64
C TYR A 27 3.76 -24.74 5.43
N PHE A 28 4.36 -25.35 4.41
CA PHE A 28 4.73 -24.68 3.17
C PHE A 28 3.50 -24.27 2.33
N TYR A 29 2.45 -25.10 2.32
CA TYR A 29 1.18 -24.82 1.65
C TYR A 29 0.43 -23.64 2.30
N GLN A 30 0.33 -23.63 3.64
CA GLN A 30 -0.32 -22.56 4.39
C GLN A 30 0.46 -21.24 4.35
N ASN A 31 1.80 -21.27 4.26
CA ASN A 31 2.60 -20.05 4.31
C ASN A 31 2.86 -19.36 2.96
N ASN A 32 2.67 -20.00 1.79
CA ASN A 32 3.36 -19.49 0.59
C ASN A 32 2.64 -19.35 -0.77
N ARG A 33 1.36 -19.69 -0.97
CA ARG A 33 0.80 -19.61 -2.36
C ARG A 33 -0.46 -18.80 -2.62
N ASP A 34 -1.50 -18.83 -1.79
CA ASP A 34 -2.81 -18.35 -2.28
C ASP A 34 -2.98 -16.82 -2.36
N GLU A 35 -2.27 -16.03 -1.54
CA GLU A 35 -2.59 -14.59 -1.43
C GLU A 35 -2.31 -13.78 -2.70
N LEU A 36 -1.22 -14.07 -3.41
CA LEU A 36 -0.90 -13.35 -4.65
C LEU A 36 -1.60 -13.96 -5.87
N GLU A 37 -1.83 -15.27 -5.87
CA GLU A 37 -2.45 -15.98 -7.00
C GLU A 37 -3.89 -15.50 -7.26
N ASN A 38 -4.60 -15.12 -6.20
CA ASN A 38 -5.97 -14.62 -6.25
C ASN A 38 -6.09 -13.15 -6.69
N LEU A 39 -5.00 -12.38 -6.62
CA LEU A 39 -5.01 -10.99 -7.07
C LEU A 39 -4.87 -10.91 -8.61
N PRO A 40 -5.57 -9.97 -9.27
CA PRO A 40 -5.38 -9.71 -10.69
C PRO A 40 -4.09 -8.89 -10.90
N ILE A 41 -2.95 -9.50 -10.62
CA ILE A 41 -1.61 -8.92 -10.72
C ILE A 41 -0.66 -9.83 -11.52
N VAL A 42 0.32 -9.21 -12.17
CA VAL A 42 1.52 -9.89 -12.64
C VAL A 42 2.47 -10.03 -11.45
N VAL A 43 2.89 -11.26 -11.15
CA VAL A 43 3.79 -11.53 -10.02
C VAL A 43 5.23 -11.28 -10.44
N GLY A 44 5.92 -10.43 -9.68
CA GLY A 44 7.31 -10.05 -9.93
C GLY A 44 7.42 -8.61 -10.43
N LEU A 45 8.60 -8.03 -10.22
CA LEU A 45 8.96 -6.74 -10.81
C LEU A 45 9.38 -6.96 -12.26
N THR A 46 8.93 -6.09 -13.16
CA THR A 46 9.25 -6.15 -14.59
C THR A 46 10.03 -4.92 -15.02
N ASP A 47 10.48 -4.91 -16.28
CA ASP A 47 11.17 -3.76 -16.84
C ASP A 47 10.19 -2.69 -17.35
N THR A 48 8.87 -2.91 -17.20
CA THR A 48 7.82 -1.96 -17.63
C THR A 48 8.04 -0.59 -17.01
N TYR A 49 8.42 -0.56 -15.73
CA TYR A 49 8.83 0.66 -15.06
C TYR A 49 9.98 1.38 -15.78
N LEU A 50 11.10 0.69 -16.00
CA LEU A 50 12.30 1.28 -16.59
C LEU A 50 12.04 1.75 -18.03
N GLN A 51 11.34 0.94 -18.82
CA GLN A 51 10.95 1.29 -20.19
C GLN A 51 10.02 2.51 -20.20
N GLY A 52 9.02 2.52 -19.32
CA GLY A 52 8.05 3.60 -19.18
C GLY A 52 8.70 4.91 -18.78
N VAL A 53 9.55 4.91 -17.76
CA VAL A 53 10.28 6.10 -17.29
C VAL A 53 11.22 6.65 -18.37
N ASN A 54 11.89 5.78 -19.13
CA ASN A 54 12.73 6.21 -20.24
C ASN A 54 11.91 6.84 -21.38
N ALA A 55 10.72 6.30 -21.66
CA ALA A 55 9.83 6.81 -22.69
C ALA A 55 9.12 8.12 -22.31
N LEU A 56 8.92 8.40 -21.01
CA LEU A 56 8.24 9.63 -20.57
C LEU A 56 9.04 10.92 -20.85
N GLY A 57 10.36 10.82 -21.10
CA GLY A 57 11.24 11.94 -21.38
C GLY A 57 11.32 12.99 -20.27
N GLY A 58 12.28 13.91 -20.37
CA GLY A 58 12.15 15.28 -19.84
C GLY A 58 12.22 15.53 -18.33
N LEU A 59 12.02 14.56 -17.43
CA LEU A 59 12.08 14.84 -15.99
C LEU A 59 13.51 14.77 -15.46
N SER A 60 14.02 15.90 -14.97
CA SER A 60 15.36 16.03 -14.37
C SER A 60 15.39 15.51 -12.93
N ASN A 61 16.55 15.03 -12.46
CA ASN A 61 16.69 14.64 -11.04
C ASN A 61 16.54 15.87 -10.13
N GLU A 62 16.90 17.04 -10.65
CA GLU A 62 16.74 18.34 -10.02
C GLU A 62 15.27 18.67 -9.79
N ALA A 63 14.39 18.45 -10.77
CA ALA A 63 12.95 18.68 -10.62
C ALA A 63 12.31 17.76 -9.57
N ILE A 64 12.72 16.49 -9.54
CA ILE A 64 12.33 15.55 -8.49
C ILE A 64 12.77 16.07 -7.12
N ALA A 65 14.04 16.42 -6.98
CA ALA A 65 14.59 16.92 -5.72
C ALA A 65 13.86 18.19 -5.26
N LEU A 66 13.59 19.12 -6.17
CA LEU A 66 12.82 20.34 -5.90
C LEU A 66 11.42 20.01 -5.39
N PHE A 67 10.70 19.09 -6.04
CA PHE A 67 9.36 18.69 -5.60
C PHE A 67 9.35 18.12 -4.17
N TYR A 68 10.34 17.30 -3.81
CA TYR A 68 10.42 16.68 -2.48
C TYR A 68 10.98 17.62 -1.39
N ASN A 69 11.74 18.64 -1.78
CA ASN A 69 12.27 19.67 -0.86
C ASN A 69 11.27 20.80 -0.58
N GLN A 70 10.19 20.91 -1.36
CA GLN A 70 9.10 21.85 -1.08
C GLN A 70 8.40 21.49 0.25
N PRO A 71 8.07 22.50 1.09
CA PRO A 71 7.36 22.27 2.34
C PRO A 71 5.98 21.65 2.09
N LEU A 72 5.51 20.85 3.05
CA LEU A 72 4.17 20.28 3.00
C LEU A 72 3.12 21.41 3.02
N VAL A 73 2.10 21.30 2.16
CA VAL A 73 1.06 22.32 2.04
C VAL A 73 0.03 22.14 3.17
N SER A 74 0.04 23.07 4.13
CA SER A 74 -0.63 22.95 5.43
C SER A 74 -2.12 23.33 5.45
N LYS A 75 -2.62 24.08 4.46
CA LYS A 75 -4.02 24.49 4.35
C LYS A 75 -4.67 23.99 3.06
N ALA A 76 -5.97 23.77 3.11
CA ALA A 76 -6.83 23.46 1.97
C ALA A 76 -6.94 24.69 1.06
N GLU A 77 -5.86 25.06 0.37
CA GLU A 77 -6.02 25.75 -0.91
C GLU A 77 -6.60 24.72 -1.86
N ASN A 78 -7.81 24.98 -2.35
CA ASN A 78 -8.56 24.12 -3.26
C ASN A 78 -7.81 24.05 -4.61
N GLN A 79 -6.71 23.31 -4.68
CA GLN A 79 -6.13 22.94 -5.95
C GLN A 79 -7.07 21.93 -6.61
N LYS A 80 -7.90 22.43 -7.53
CA LYS A 80 -8.69 21.61 -8.44
C LYS A 80 -7.76 20.83 -9.35
N ILE A 81 -7.41 19.60 -8.96
CA ILE A 81 -6.71 18.69 -9.86
C ILE A 81 -7.76 18.05 -10.78
N SER A 82 -7.90 18.58 -11.99
CA SER A 82 -8.77 18.00 -13.02
C SER A 82 -8.10 16.77 -13.65
N GLY A 83 -8.68 15.59 -13.44
CA GLY A 83 -8.36 14.39 -14.23
C GLY A 83 -9.26 14.32 -15.47
N ALA A 84 -8.66 14.44 -16.66
CA ALA A 84 -9.25 14.33 -18.00
C ALA A 84 -10.47 15.24 -18.33
N GLY A 85 -10.22 16.36 -19.05
CA GLY A 85 -11.25 17.26 -19.63
C GLY A 85 -10.86 18.75 -19.56
N PRO A 86 -11.40 19.65 -20.42
CA PRO A 86 -10.83 20.98 -20.64
C PRO A 86 -10.96 21.91 -19.43
N ALA A 87 -10.00 22.82 -19.37
CA ALA A 87 -9.72 23.74 -18.27
C ALA A 87 -10.96 24.49 -17.77
N GLY A 88 -11.23 24.34 -16.48
CA GLY A 88 -11.89 25.36 -15.67
C GLY A 88 -10.95 25.73 -14.54
N ASP A 89 -10.30 26.89 -14.67
CA ASP A 89 -9.61 27.68 -13.63
C ASP A 89 -8.97 26.88 -12.48
N ALA A 90 -8.19 25.86 -12.81
CA ALA A 90 -7.36 25.13 -11.89
C ALA A 90 -5.94 25.72 -11.91
N GLU A 91 -5.42 26.11 -10.74
CA GLU A 91 -4.08 26.71 -10.62
C GLU A 91 -2.94 25.76 -11.02
N LEU A 92 -3.15 24.43 -10.90
CA LEU A 92 -2.24 23.38 -11.41
C LEU A 92 -3.01 22.36 -12.26
N ALA A 93 -2.82 22.41 -13.59
CA ALA A 93 -3.41 21.45 -14.53
C ALA A 93 -2.48 20.24 -14.74
N ILE A 94 -2.89 19.06 -14.27
CA ILE A 94 -2.11 17.82 -14.41
C ILE A 94 -2.61 17.02 -15.63
N ARG A 95 -1.74 16.83 -16.62
CA ARG A 95 -2.01 15.92 -17.75
C ARG A 95 -1.56 14.51 -17.37
N THR A 96 -2.50 13.60 -17.21
CA THR A 96 -2.18 12.21 -16.84
C THR A 96 -1.86 11.37 -18.08
N SER A 97 -0.74 10.64 -18.05
CA SER A 97 -0.33 9.61 -19.00
C SER A 97 -1.00 8.25 -18.75
N TRP A 98 -2.02 8.22 -17.87
CA TRP A 98 -2.83 7.05 -17.52
C TRP A 98 -3.54 6.43 -18.73
N GLN A 99 -3.38 5.12 -18.92
CA GLN A 99 -3.93 4.37 -20.08
C GLN A 99 -4.74 3.15 -19.63
N ARG A 100 -5.95 3.39 -19.10
CA ARG A 100 -6.85 2.34 -18.59
C ARG A 100 -7.02 1.17 -19.58
N ASP A 101 -7.39 1.48 -20.82
CA ASP A 101 -7.76 0.45 -21.81
C ASP A 101 -6.54 -0.33 -22.30
N SER A 102 -5.40 0.34 -22.48
CA SER A 102 -4.12 -0.31 -22.80
C SER A 102 -3.70 -1.30 -21.71
N ILE A 103 -3.85 -0.93 -20.43
CA ILE A 103 -3.54 -1.82 -19.30
C ILE A 103 -4.44 -3.06 -19.36
N LEU A 104 -5.74 -2.90 -19.57
CA LEU A 104 -6.67 -4.04 -19.62
C LEU A 104 -6.35 -4.99 -20.79
N LEU A 105 -6.07 -4.44 -21.98
CA LEU A 105 -5.62 -5.22 -23.14
C LEU A 105 -4.32 -5.97 -22.86
N ASN A 106 -3.35 -5.33 -22.18
CA ASN A 106 -2.10 -5.98 -21.80
C ASN A 106 -2.32 -7.14 -20.83
N LEU A 107 -3.27 -7.04 -19.90
CA LEU A 107 -3.63 -8.15 -19.00
C LEU A 107 -4.29 -9.31 -19.75
N GLU A 108 -5.13 -9.01 -20.73
CA GLU A 108 -5.73 -10.03 -21.62
C GLU A 108 -4.65 -10.77 -22.42
N HIS A 109 -3.73 -10.04 -23.06
CA HIS A 109 -2.60 -10.63 -23.78
C HIS A 109 -1.68 -11.47 -22.88
N LYS A 110 -1.58 -11.13 -21.59
CA LYS A 110 -0.85 -11.94 -20.58
C LYS A 110 -1.64 -13.17 -20.11
N GLY A 111 -2.78 -13.47 -20.73
CA GLY A 111 -3.56 -14.69 -20.49
C GLY A 111 -4.42 -14.65 -19.24
N PHE A 112 -4.81 -13.47 -18.75
CA PHE A 112 -5.70 -13.38 -17.59
C PHE A 112 -7.07 -13.99 -17.92
N SER A 113 -7.58 -14.85 -17.03
CA SER A 113 -8.92 -15.41 -17.18
C SER A 113 -9.99 -14.32 -17.13
N SER A 114 -11.18 -14.59 -17.69
CA SER A 114 -12.31 -13.64 -17.63
C SER A 114 -12.67 -13.22 -16.19
N SER A 115 -12.46 -14.10 -15.22
CA SER A 115 -12.63 -13.75 -13.79
C SER A 115 -11.58 -12.75 -13.33
N LYS A 116 -10.29 -12.98 -13.63
CA LYS A 116 -9.22 -12.03 -13.30
C LYS A 116 -9.39 -10.69 -14.02
N LEU A 117 -9.83 -10.70 -15.29
CA LEU A 117 -10.12 -9.47 -16.04
C LEU A 117 -11.28 -8.68 -15.44
N ARG A 118 -12.36 -9.34 -15.00
CA ARG A 118 -13.44 -8.66 -14.27
C ARG A 118 -12.95 -8.05 -12.96
N GLN A 119 -12.11 -8.77 -12.22
CA GLN A 119 -11.50 -8.23 -11.01
C GLN A 119 -10.63 -7.01 -11.37
N ALA A 120 -9.74 -7.11 -12.35
CA ALA A 120 -8.92 -6.00 -12.85
C ALA A 120 -9.77 -4.78 -13.22
N GLY A 121 -10.91 -4.98 -13.90
CA GLY A 121 -11.88 -3.92 -14.20
C GLY A 121 -12.32 -3.14 -12.96
N ARG A 122 -12.62 -3.84 -11.85
CA ARG A 122 -12.97 -3.17 -10.57
C ARG A 122 -11.82 -2.37 -9.99
N LEU A 123 -10.58 -2.88 -10.08
CA LEU A 123 -9.40 -2.14 -9.65
C LEU A 123 -9.21 -0.86 -10.49
N LEU A 124 -9.38 -0.97 -11.82
CA LEU A 124 -9.32 0.15 -12.73
C LEU A 124 -10.41 1.20 -12.43
N ASP A 125 -11.64 0.77 -12.11
CA ASP A 125 -12.73 1.68 -11.70
C ASP A 125 -12.39 2.47 -10.44
N TYR A 126 -11.77 1.81 -9.46
CA TYR A 126 -11.28 2.46 -8.26
C TYR A 126 -10.19 3.49 -8.59
N ILE A 127 -9.22 3.11 -9.44
CA ILE A 127 -8.14 4.00 -9.87
C ILE A 127 -8.70 5.23 -10.58
N ASP A 128 -9.61 5.06 -11.54
CA ASP A 128 -10.20 6.19 -12.27
C ASP A 128 -10.97 7.12 -11.34
N ARG A 129 -11.71 6.57 -10.38
CA ARG A 129 -12.48 7.36 -9.42
C ARG A 129 -11.60 8.16 -8.47
N TYR A 130 -10.47 7.61 -8.02
CA TYR A 130 -9.68 8.19 -6.93
C TYR A 130 -8.28 8.70 -7.31
N LYS A 131 -7.86 8.59 -8.58
CA LYS A 131 -6.56 9.12 -9.06
C LYS A 131 -6.38 10.62 -8.76
N GLY A 132 -7.43 11.43 -8.92
CA GLY A 132 -7.37 12.86 -8.61
C GLY A 132 -7.12 13.14 -7.13
N ALA A 133 -7.79 12.38 -6.24
CA ALA A 133 -7.56 12.48 -4.80
C ALA A 133 -6.14 12.02 -4.41
N ALA A 134 -5.63 10.96 -5.05
CA ALA A 134 -4.27 10.48 -4.84
C ALA A 134 -3.21 11.50 -5.28
N LEU A 135 -3.38 12.13 -6.44
CA LEU A 135 -2.50 13.18 -6.95
C LEU A 135 -2.49 14.40 -6.02
N ASN A 136 -3.67 14.82 -5.53
CA ASN A 136 -3.77 15.94 -4.59
C ASN A 136 -3.07 15.62 -3.27
N ASP A 137 -3.30 14.42 -2.75
CA ASP A 137 -2.67 13.97 -1.51
C ASP A 137 -1.14 13.86 -1.67
N MET A 138 -0.64 13.36 -2.81
CA MET A 138 0.80 13.32 -3.10
C MET A 138 1.42 14.71 -3.17
N TYR A 139 0.76 15.66 -3.86
CA TYR A 139 1.25 17.04 -3.94
C TYR A 139 1.49 17.65 -2.57
N ARG A 140 0.54 17.41 -1.65
CA ARG A 140 0.54 17.97 -0.29
C ARG A 140 1.45 17.23 0.68
N SER A 141 1.48 15.90 0.61
CA SER A 141 2.10 15.03 1.63
C SER A 141 3.45 14.45 1.21
N LYS A 142 3.75 14.46 -0.09
CA LYS A 142 4.88 13.79 -0.74
C LYS A 142 4.86 12.25 -0.64
N VAL A 143 3.80 11.65 -0.10
CA VAL A 143 3.55 10.20 -0.21
C VAL A 143 3.12 9.90 -1.65
N PRO A 144 3.77 8.98 -2.39
CA PRO A 144 3.43 8.72 -3.78
C PRO A 144 1.96 8.35 -3.98
N ALA A 145 1.34 8.92 -5.03
CA ALA A 145 -0.01 8.60 -5.47
C ALA A 145 -0.14 7.11 -5.81
N SER A 146 0.89 6.49 -6.40
CA SER A 146 0.90 5.03 -6.64
C SER A 146 0.76 4.21 -5.38
N ILE A 147 1.54 4.53 -4.34
CA ILE A 147 1.47 3.89 -3.02
C ILE A 147 0.07 4.09 -2.42
N LYS A 148 -0.44 5.33 -2.47
CA LYS A 148 -1.77 5.66 -1.94
C LYS A 148 -2.88 4.86 -2.60
N LEU A 149 -2.88 4.77 -3.93
CA LEU A 149 -3.88 4.01 -4.70
C LEU A 149 -3.77 2.52 -4.42
N ALA A 150 -2.56 1.94 -4.42
CA ALA A 150 -2.36 0.52 -4.17
C ALA A 150 -2.79 0.12 -2.76
N GLN A 151 -2.46 0.92 -1.74
CA GLN A 151 -2.93 0.70 -0.37
C GLN A 151 -4.46 0.85 -0.30
N GLY A 152 -5.02 1.91 -0.89
CA GLY A 152 -6.46 2.11 -0.91
C GLY A 152 -7.21 0.93 -1.53
N ILE A 153 -6.70 0.38 -2.64
CA ILE A 153 -7.21 -0.84 -3.26
C ILE A 153 -7.22 -2.02 -2.29
N LEU A 154 -6.08 -2.32 -1.65
CA LEU A 154 -5.95 -3.51 -0.81
C LEU A 154 -6.78 -3.40 0.47
N GLU A 155 -6.68 -2.27 1.17
CA GLU A 155 -7.28 -2.08 2.48
C GLU A 155 -8.81 -1.91 2.41
N SER A 156 -9.34 -1.42 1.28
CA SER A 156 -10.78 -1.20 1.09
C SER A 156 -11.47 -2.26 0.24
N GLY A 157 -10.73 -3.23 -0.31
CA GLY A 157 -11.24 -4.12 -1.35
C GLY A 157 -11.76 -3.33 -2.55
N ALA A 158 -10.96 -2.39 -3.05
CA ALA A 158 -11.34 -1.44 -4.10
C ALA A 158 -12.63 -0.66 -3.80
N GLY A 159 -12.81 -0.25 -2.55
CA GLY A 159 -13.94 0.54 -2.06
C GLY A 159 -15.22 -0.27 -1.81
N GLU A 160 -15.19 -1.59 -1.97
CA GLU A 160 -16.38 -2.45 -1.82
C GLU A 160 -16.58 -2.94 -0.37
N SER A 161 -15.56 -2.84 0.49
CA SER A 161 -15.68 -3.28 1.89
C SER A 161 -16.81 -2.54 2.61
N LYS A 162 -17.41 -3.24 3.60
CA LYS A 162 -18.47 -2.63 4.43
C LYS A 162 -17.99 -1.33 5.07
N LEU A 163 -16.76 -1.34 5.59
CA LEU A 163 -16.14 -0.17 6.22
C LEU A 163 -16.03 0.98 5.21
N ALA A 164 -15.42 0.73 4.05
CA ALA A 164 -15.20 1.76 3.04
C ALA A 164 -16.52 2.39 2.56
N ARG A 165 -17.56 1.58 2.34
CA ARG A 165 -18.88 2.09 1.92
C ARG A 165 -19.61 2.86 3.01
N ALA A 166 -19.54 2.40 4.26
CA ALA A 166 -20.28 2.99 5.36
C ALA A 166 -19.63 4.27 5.91
N SER A 167 -18.29 4.33 5.94
CA SER A 167 -17.56 5.40 6.61
C SER A 167 -16.59 6.17 5.72
N LYS A 168 -16.45 5.78 4.44
CA LYS A 168 -15.45 6.31 3.49
C LYS A 168 -14.01 6.11 3.98
N ASN A 169 -13.81 5.22 4.95
CA ASN A 169 -12.50 4.85 5.47
C ASN A 169 -11.89 3.75 4.60
N HIS A 170 -10.99 4.15 3.72
CA HIS A 170 -10.37 3.25 2.74
C HIS A 170 -9.09 2.57 3.25
N PHE A 171 -8.63 2.91 4.47
CA PHE A 171 -7.35 2.44 5.01
C PHE A 171 -7.48 1.77 6.39
N GLY A 172 -8.70 1.44 6.81
CA GLY A 172 -8.93 0.76 8.09
C GLY A 172 -8.47 1.55 9.31
N ILE A 173 -8.46 2.89 9.27
CA ILE A 173 -7.91 3.69 10.37
C ILE A 173 -8.85 3.61 11.58
N LYS A 174 -8.36 3.01 12.67
CA LYS A 174 -9.09 2.87 13.95
C LYS A 174 -9.10 4.20 14.71
N ALA A 175 -10.24 4.51 15.34
CA ALA A 175 -10.35 5.55 16.36
C ALA A 175 -9.78 5.04 17.70
N ARG A 176 -9.30 5.96 18.55
CA ARG A 176 -8.63 5.60 19.80
C ARG A 176 -9.60 5.59 20.98
N PRO A 177 -9.70 4.50 21.75
CA PRO A 177 -10.54 4.48 22.94
C PRO A 177 -9.99 5.47 23.98
N GLY A 178 -10.86 6.32 24.51
CA GLY A 178 -10.58 7.19 25.65
C GLY A 178 -10.53 6.41 26.96
N ARG A 179 -10.20 7.09 28.07
CA ARG A 179 -10.03 6.46 29.39
C ARG A 179 -11.25 5.65 29.84
N SER A 180 -12.46 6.14 29.58
CA SER A 180 -13.70 5.44 29.94
C SER A 180 -13.88 4.15 29.13
N ALA A 181 -13.73 4.22 27.80
CA ALA A 181 -13.75 3.03 26.93
C ALA A 181 -12.67 2.01 27.34
N GLN A 182 -11.44 2.45 27.60
CA GLN A 182 -10.35 1.57 28.05
C GLN A 182 -10.70 0.84 29.36
N ALA A 183 -11.30 1.54 30.32
CA ALA A 183 -11.72 0.92 31.58
C ALA A 183 -12.82 -0.13 31.39
N LYS A 184 -13.75 0.10 30.44
CA LYS A 184 -14.79 -0.88 30.07
C LYS A 184 -14.21 -2.08 29.33
N ILE A 185 -13.26 -1.85 28.42
CA ILE A 185 -12.52 -2.93 27.71
C ILE A 185 -11.80 -3.82 28.73
N ALA A 186 -11.08 -3.24 29.69
CA ALA A 186 -10.37 -3.99 30.73
C ALA A 186 -11.31 -4.86 31.59
N ARG A 187 -12.56 -4.42 31.80
CA ARG A 187 -13.60 -5.18 32.53
C ARG A 187 -14.45 -6.08 31.63
N ARG A 188 -14.13 -6.19 30.33
CA ARG A 188 -14.91 -6.92 29.31
C ARG A 188 -16.37 -6.47 29.18
N GLN A 189 -16.65 -5.20 29.47
CA GLN A 189 -17.98 -4.58 29.41
C GLN A 189 -18.25 -3.97 28.03
N TYR A 190 -18.08 -4.76 26.96
CA TYR A 190 -18.09 -4.24 25.58
C TYR A 190 -19.42 -3.61 25.16
N GLN A 191 -20.54 -4.17 25.64
CA GLN A 191 -21.89 -3.66 25.36
C GLN A 191 -22.15 -2.26 25.95
N ALA A 192 -21.38 -1.85 26.95
CA ALA A 192 -21.52 -0.55 27.59
C ALA A 192 -20.69 0.55 26.93
N ILE A 193 -19.90 0.23 25.90
CA ILE A 193 -19.01 1.17 25.21
C ILE A 193 -19.80 1.96 24.17
N GLN A 194 -19.75 3.29 24.29
CA GLN A 194 -20.38 4.26 23.39
C GLN A 194 -19.36 4.89 22.44
N ASP A 195 -19.86 5.46 21.34
CA ASP A 195 -19.04 6.02 20.26
C ASP A 195 -18.33 7.31 20.69
N GLU A 196 -18.95 8.11 21.56
CA GLU A 196 -18.41 9.34 22.13
C GLU A 196 -17.20 9.09 23.04
N GLU A 197 -16.99 7.84 23.46
CA GLU A 197 -15.83 7.44 24.25
C GLU A 197 -14.58 7.21 23.39
N PHE A 198 -14.67 7.38 22.07
CA PHE A 198 -13.55 7.30 21.14
C PHE A 198 -13.14 8.67 20.63
N SER A 199 -11.84 8.82 20.44
CA SER A 199 -11.24 10.01 19.85
C SER A 199 -10.73 9.69 18.44
N PHE A 200 -10.91 10.64 17.54
CA PHE A 200 -10.42 10.60 16.16
C PHE A 200 -9.67 11.90 15.86
N THR A 201 -8.99 11.94 14.72
CA THR A 201 -8.21 13.11 14.29
C THR A 201 -8.78 13.66 12.98
N GLU A 202 -8.98 14.97 12.91
CA GLU A 202 -9.38 15.67 11.69
C GLU A 202 -8.47 15.25 10.51
N PRO A 203 -9.02 14.92 9.32
CA PRO A 203 -10.38 15.24 8.84
C PRO A 203 -11.49 14.22 9.18
N ALA A 204 -11.25 13.27 10.09
CA ALA A 204 -12.32 12.39 10.56
C ALA A 204 -13.41 13.21 11.27
N ILE A 205 -14.67 12.84 11.07
CA ILE A 205 -15.87 13.53 11.59
C ILE A 205 -16.69 12.69 12.55
N GLY A 206 -16.23 11.48 12.87
CA GLY A 206 -16.96 10.54 13.71
C GLY A 206 -16.31 9.16 13.73
N VAL A 207 -17.05 8.21 14.27
CA VAL A 207 -16.64 6.81 14.33
C VAL A 207 -17.74 5.88 13.82
N PHE A 208 -17.33 4.70 13.36
CA PHE A 208 -18.20 3.63 12.92
C PHE A 208 -17.82 2.34 13.64
N ASN A 209 -18.80 1.68 14.25
CA ASN A 209 -18.61 0.38 14.85
C ASN A 209 -18.58 -0.72 13.77
N GLN A 210 -17.44 -1.38 13.66
CA GLN A 210 -17.30 -2.60 12.89
C GLN A 210 -16.37 -3.54 13.64
N TRP A 211 -16.79 -4.79 13.78
CA TRP A 211 -15.92 -5.82 14.32
C TRP A 211 -14.81 -6.12 13.31
N ASP A 212 -13.58 -5.94 13.76
CA ASP A 212 -12.35 -6.37 13.09
C ASP A 212 -11.61 -7.38 13.98
N ASP A 213 -10.72 -6.91 14.86
CA ASP A 213 -10.07 -7.79 15.84
C ASP A 213 -10.97 -7.95 17.08
N ASN A 214 -11.63 -6.86 17.47
CA ASN A 214 -12.46 -6.81 18.66
C ASN A 214 -13.86 -6.27 18.35
N ALA A 215 -14.86 -6.77 19.08
CA ALA A 215 -16.24 -6.29 18.97
C ALA A 215 -16.42 -4.82 19.42
N TYR A 216 -15.42 -4.24 20.08
CA TYR A 216 -15.40 -2.84 20.50
C TYR A 216 -14.61 -1.93 19.54
N ASP A 217 -14.04 -2.46 18.46
CA ASP A 217 -13.29 -1.65 17.53
C ASP A 217 -14.18 -0.54 16.94
N ARG A 218 -13.58 0.64 16.81
CA ARG A 218 -14.17 1.80 16.16
C ARG A 218 -13.24 2.28 15.09
N PHE A 219 -13.80 2.59 13.94
CA PHE A 219 -13.08 3.12 12.80
C PHE A 219 -13.46 4.56 12.56
N GLU A 220 -12.50 5.38 12.14
CA GLU A 220 -12.74 6.76 11.78
C GLU A 220 -13.73 6.86 10.60
N VAL A 221 -14.60 7.88 10.62
CA VAL A 221 -15.59 8.21 9.57
C VAL A 221 -15.18 9.51 8.89
N TYR A 222 -15.36 9.59 7.57
CA TYR A 222 -14.95 10.75 6.77
C TYR A 222 -16.08 11.31 5.90
N ARG A 223 -16.00 12.60 5.55
CA ARG A 223 -16.94 13.23 4.61
C ARG A 223 -16.70 12.76 3.18
N SER A 224 -15.46 12.50 2.81
CA SER A 224 -15.06 12.04 1.48
C SER A 224 -13.97 10.99 1.56
N VAL A 225 -13.71 10.29 0.45
CA VAL A 225 -12.55 9.40 0.34
C VAL A 225 -11.25 10.20 0.30
N ALA A 226 -11.26 11.43 -0.23
CA ALA A 226 -10.11 12.31 -0.20
C ALA A 226 -9.69 12.66 1.25
N ASP A 227 -10.65 12.79 2.16
CA ASP A 227 -10.35 13.01 3.59
C ASP A 227 -9.68 11.78 4.22
N SER A 228 -10.12 10.57 3.88
CA SER A 228 -9.44 9.35 4.37
C SER A 228 -8.04 9.20 3.78
N TYR A 229 -7.81 9.65 2.55
CA TYR A 229 -6.48 9.74 1.93
C TYR A 229 -5.57 10.71 2.70
N ALA A 230 -6.07 11.92 2.98
CA ALA A 230 -5.33 12.93 3.74
C ALA A 230 -5.01 12.44 5.16
N ARG A 231 -5.98 11.83 5.84
CA ARG A 231 -5.80 11.26 7.18
C ARG A 231 -4.78 10.14 7.21
N HIS A 232 -4.78 9.29 6.18
CA HIS A 232 -3.78 8.24 6.02
C HIS A 232 -2.38 8.83 5.81
N SER A 233 -2.25 9.89 5.00
CA SER A 233 -0.96 10.57 4.83
C SER A 233 -0.43 11.18 6.13
N GLN A 234 -1.30 11.76 6.98
CA GLN A 234 -0.89 12.22 8.31
C GLN A 234 -0.28 11.09 9.16
N LEU A 235 -0.75 9.84 9.04
CA LEU A 235 -0.13 8.70 9.73
C LEU A 235 1.24 8.38 9.15
N LEU A 236 1.34 8.39 7.82
CA LEU A 236 2.54 8.02 7.10
C LEU A 236 3.66 9.07 7.20
N THR A 237 3.32 10.34 7.43
CA THR A 237 4.29 11.44 7.50
C THR A 237 4.47 12.00 8.90
N ARG A 238 3.80 11.44 9.92
CA ARG A 238 3.94 11.86 11.32
C ARG A 238 5.41 11.83 11.75
N PRO A 239 5.95 12.92 12.33
CA PRO A 239 7.28 12.92 12.91
C PRO A 239 7.43 11.81 13.95
N CYS A 240 8.54 11.08 13.85
CA CYS A 240 8.81 9.91 14.68
C CYS A 240 10.30 9.56 14.67
N THR A 241 10.73 8.78 15.66
CA THR A 241 12.09 8.25 15.70
C THR A 241 12.21 7.04 14.77
N LYS A 242 13.09 7.11 13.77
CA LYS A 242 13.37 6.00 12.84
C LYS A 242 13.68 4.72 13.64
N GLY A 243 13.14 3.59 13.19
CA GLY A 243 13.30 2.31 13.87
C GLY A 243 12.18 1.97 14.87
N GLN A 244 11.31 2.91 15.23
CA GLN A 244 10.11 2.64 16.04
C GLN A 244 8.93 2.10 15.23
N THR A 245 8.05 1.31 15.87
CA THR A 245 6.83 0.78 15.25
C THR A 245 5.94 1.95 14.83
N GLY A 246 5.38 1.87 13.63
CA GLY A 246 4.49 2.94 13.15
C GLY A 246 5.22 4.23 12.79
N CYS A 247 6.55 4.16 12.56
CA CYS A 247 7.35 5.25 12.04
C CYS A 247 7.62 5.06 10.56
N TYR A 248 6.81 5.72 9.72
CA TYR A 248 6.87 5.60 8.26
C TYR A 248 7.50 6.83 7.58
N ALA A 249 7.60 7.97 8.26
CA ALA A 249 7.97 9.25 7.66
C ALA A 249 9.32 9.23 6.94
N TRP A 250 10.28 8.42 7.43
CA TRP A 250 11.61 8.28 6.85
C TRP A 250 11.59 7.70 5.42
N ILE A 251 10.56 6.91 5.07
CA ILE A 251 10.47 6.16 3.81
C ILE A 251 10.47 7.13 2.63
N TRP A 252 9.72 8.22 2.73
CA TRP A 252 9.43 9.13 1.61
C TRP A 252 10.64 10.01 1.22
N GLN A 253 11.57 10.21 2.16
CA GLN A 253 12.85 10.87 1.90
C GLN A 253 13.95 9.89 1.52
N ALA A 254 13.90 8.65 2.04
CA ALA A 254 14.88 7.63 1.72
C ALA A 254 14.70 7.08 0.29
N PHE A 255 13.45 6.97 -0.16
CA PHE A 255 13.08 6.40 -1.45
C PHE A 255 12.10 7.32 -2.21
N PRO A 256 12.50 8.56 -2.53
CA PRO A 256 11.66 9.45 -3.33
C PRO A 256 11.44 8.85 -4.73
N VAL A 257 10.40 9.33 -5.43
CA VAL A 257 10.20 9.02 -6.85
C VAL A 257 11.51 9.26 -7.59
N SER A 258 11.98 8.29 -8.35
CA SER A 258 13.31 8.35 -8.96
C SER A 258 13.36 7.52 -10.21
N ARG A 259 14.05 8.01 -11.24
CA ARG A 259 14.30 7.24 -12.47
C ARG A 259 15.30 6.10 -12.28
N GLN A 260 16.01 6.10 -11.16
CA GLN A 260 16.99 5.10 -10.78
C GLN A 260 16.40 4.17 -9.72
N GLU A 261 16.97 2.97 -9.63
CA GLU A 261 16.66 2.04 -8.56
C GLU A 261 17.36 2.44 -7.25
N TRP A 262 16.75 2.06 -6.13
CA TRP A 262 17.27 2.26 -4.78
C TRP A 262 17.74 0.94 -4.19
N ASP A 263 18.95 0.91 -3.63
CA ASP A 263 19.42 -0.21 -2.82
C ASP A 263 18.79 -0.15 -1.42
N ILE A 264 18.02 -1.19 -1.07
CA ILE A 264 17.37 -1.29 0.24
C ILE A 264 18.23 -1.96 1.31
N SER A 265 19.45 -2.43 1.00
CA SER A 265 20.24 -3.28 1.89
C SER A 265 20.47 -2.66 3.27
N SER A 266 20.99 -1.43 3.32
CA SER A 266 21.24 -0.73 4.59
C SER A 266 19.96 -0.49 5.41
N ALA A 267 18.85 -0.19 4.74
CA ALA A 267 17.56 -0.01 5.40
C ALA A 267 17.03 -1.35 5.95
N ALA A 268 17.08 -2.42 5.15
CA ALA A 268 16.65 -3.74 5.57
C ALA A 268 17.42 -4.23 6.80
N ASP A 269 18.75 -4.08 6.80
CA ASP A 269 19.60 -4.47 7.92
C ASP A 269 19.22 -3.72 9.20
N SER A 270 19.01 -2.41 9.11
CA SER A 270 18.60 -1.56 10.24
C SER A 270 17.24 -1.98 10.84
N PHE A 271 16.37 -2.59 10.04
CA PHE A 271 15.03 -3.02 10.44
C PHE A 271 14.90 -4.56 10.53
N TYR A 272 15.99 -5.32 10.42
CA TYR A 272 15.94 -6.78 10.37
C TYR A 272 15.35 -7.39 11.65
N HIS A 273 15.76 -6.89 12.83
CA HIS A 273 15.22 -7.33 14.12
C HIS A 273 13.70 -7.19 14.25
N ARG A 274 13.09 -6.29 13.47
CA ARG A 274 11.65 -6.04 13.46
C ARG A 274 10.94 -6.81 12.36
N SER A 275 11.46 -6.73 11.14
CA SER A 275 10.80 -7.30 9.96
C SER A 275 10.99 -8.81 9.86
N GLY A 276 12.13 -9.33 10.33
CA GLY A 276 12.55 -10.71 10.13
C GLY A 276 12.87 -11.05 8.66
N ILE A 277 13.04 -10.05 7.79
CA ILE A 277 13.22 -10.23 6.34
C ILE A 277 14.55 -9.60 5.95
N ALA A 278 15.47 -10.38 5.37
CA ALA A 278 16.71 -9.83 4.82
C ALA A 278 16.43 -9.05 3.53
N ALA A 279 17.31 -8.13 3.14
CA ALA A 279 17.12 -7.27 1.96
C ALA A 279 16.72 -8.05 0.70
N LYS A 280 17.44 -9.13 0.41
CA LYS A 280 17.20 -10.00 -0.75
C LYS A 280 15.84 -10.71 -0.72
N ASP A 281 15.24 -10.91 0.45
CA ASP A 281 14.03 -11.72 0.61
C ASP A 281 12.74 -10.92 0.37
N PHE A 282 12.81 -9.59 0.27
CA PHE A 282 11.66 -8.76 -0.07
C PHE A 282 11.15 -9.03 -1.50
N PHE A 283 12.05 -9.10 -2.48
CA PHE A 283 11.69 -9.24 -3.89
C PHE A 283 12.53 -10.31 -4.62
N GLY A 284 12.64 -11.49 -4.01
CA GLY A 284 13.14 -12.69 -4.70
C GLY A 284 14.58 -12.59 -5.17
N GLY A 285 15.46 -12.03 -4.34
CA GLY A 285 16.90 -11.87 -4.59
C GLY A 285 17.32 -10.45 -4.96
N ARG A 286 16.39 -9.57 -5.34
CA ARG A 286 16.70 -8.18 -5.73
C ARG A 286 16.83 -7.27 -4.51
N THR A 287 17.92 -6.50 -4.45
CA THR A 287 18.13 -5.46 -3.44
C THR A 287 18.04 -4.05 -4.01
N HIS A 288 18.28 -3.89 -5.31
CA HIS A 288 18.05 -2.65 -6.06
C HIS A 288 16.63 -2.70 -6.63
N LEU A 289 15.82 -1.71 -6.29
CA LEU A 289 14.39 -1.72 -6.55
C LEU A 289 13.92 -0.37 -7.09
N PRO A 290 12.90 -0.33 -7.98
CA PRO A 290 12.14 0.89 -8.25
C PRO A 290 11.65 1.53 -6.95
N TYR A 291 11.55 2.87 -6.91
CA TYR A 291 11.22 3.59 -5.68
C TYR A 291 9.95 3.09 -5.00
N TYR A 292 8.90 2.74 -5.76
CA TYR A 292 7.65 2.27 -5.18
C TYR A 292 7.80 0.90 -4.49
N ALA A 293 8.68 0.03 -5.01
CA ALA A 293 8.98 -1.26 -4.42
C ALA A 293 9.88 -1.08 -3.18
N ALA A 294 10.83 -0.15 -3.21
CA ALA A 294 11.61 0.24 -2.04
C ALA A 294 10.71 0.85 -0.94
N CYS A 295 9.75 1.71 -1.28
CA CYS A 295 8.74 2.22 -0.35
C CYS A 295 7.88 1.10 0.24
N ALA A 296 7.41 0.16 -0.58
CA ALA A 296 6.62 -0.98 -0.12
C ALA A 296 7.41 -1.89 0.84
N ALA A 297 8.69 -2.12 0.55
CA ALA A 297 9.61 -2.79 1.47
C ALA A 297 9.75 -2.00 2.77
N GLY A 298 9.97 -0.69 2.70
CA GLY A 298 10.03 0.21 3.86
C GLY A 298 8.78 0.17 4.74
N LEU A 299 7.58 0.11 4.14
CA LEU A 299 6.32 -0.05 4.88
C LEU A 299 6.28 -1.37 5.64
N LYS A 300 6.72 -2.48 5.02
CA LYS A 300 6.83 -3.77 5.70
C LYS A 300 7.91 -3.75 6.79
N MET A 301 9.06 -3.14 6.53
CA MET A 301 10.14 -2.95 7.50
C MET A 301 9.64 -2.22 8.75
N ALA A 302 8.87 -1.15 8.57
CA ALA A 302 8.33 -0.32 9.65
C ALA A 302 7.10 -0.94 10.36
N GLY A 303 6.62 -2.10 9.90
CA GLY A 303 5.50 -2.81 10.51
C GLY A 303 4.13 -2.24 10.16
N TYR A 304 3.91 -1.80 8.91
CA TYR A 304 2.60 -1.34 8.45
C TYR A 304 1.55 -2.45 8.45
N ALA A 305 1.93 -3.67 8.03
CA ALA A 305 1.02 -4.81 7.98
C ALA A 305 1.67 -6.11 8.46
N THR A 306 0.85 -6.96 9.08
CA THR A 306 1.24 -8.30 9.56
C THR A 306 1.46 -9.26 8.39
N SER A 307 0.63 -9.17 7.34
CA SER A 307 0.73 -9.95 6.09
C SER A 307 2.20 -10.10 5.62
N PRO A 308 2.73 -11.33 5.47
CA PRO A 308 4.10 -11.56 5.03
C PRO A 308 4.38 -10.97 3.65
N ARG A 309 3.40 -11.04 2.75
CA ARG A 309 3.52 -10.63 1.34
C ARG A 309 3.00 -9.22 1.07
N TYR A 310 2.76 -8.41 2.10
CA TYR A 310 2.19 -7.07 1.95
C TYR A 310 2.97 -6.17 0.97
N HIS A 311 4.30 -6.13 1.11
CA HIS A 311 5.19 -5.36 0.23
C HIS A 311 5.09 -5.82 -1.23
N GLN A 312 4.98 -7.14 -1.47
CA GLN A 312 4.78 -7.71 -2.81
C GLN A 312 3.42 -7.34 -3.39
N LYS A 313 2.33 -7.43 -2.60
CA LYS A 313 0.98 -7.03 -3.03
C LYS A 313 0.96 -5.58 -3.51
N ILE A 314 1.55 -4.66 -2.74
CA ILE A 314 1.63 -3.23 -3.09
C ILE A 314 2.47 -3.02 -4.35
N ALA A 315 3.70 -3.52 -4.39
CA ALA A 315 4.60 -3.28 -5.51
C ALA A 315 4.07 -3.89 -6.82
N TYR A 316 3.52 -5.10 -6.76
CA TYR A 316 2.98 -5.77 -7.95
C TYR A 316 1.67 -5.14 -8.43
N LEU A 317 0.85 -4.56 -7.55
CA LEU A 317 -0.26 -3.71 -7.98
C LEU A 317 0.23 -2.47 -8.73
N ILE A 318 1.22 -1.77 -8.17
CA ILE A 318 1.78 -0.56 -8.80
C ILE A 318 2.37 -0.88 -10.16
N GLU A 319 3.10 -2.00 -10.28
CA GLU A 319 3.71 -2.45 -11.53
C GLU A 319 2.66 -2.90 -12.55
N THR A 320 1.73 -3.77 -12.14
CA THR A 320 0.69 -4.34 -13.03
C THR A 320 -0.17 -3.24 -13.65
N TYR A 321 -0.56 -2.26 -12.85
CA TYR A 321 -1.46 -1.19 -13.26
C TYR A 321 -0.70 0.10 -13.60
N GLU A 322 0.63 0.07 -13.68
CA GLU A 322 1.48 1.21 -14.06
C GLU A 322 1.17 2.51 -13.27
N LEU A 323 0.84 2.36 -11.97
CA LEU A 323 0.40 3.48 -11.14
C LEU A 323 1.48 4.53 -10.93
N TRP A 324 2.75 4.15 -11.10
CA TRP A 324 3.90 5.04 -11.04
C TRP A 324 3.81 6.20 -12.04
N ARG A 325 3.02 6.08 -13.12
CA ARG A 325 2.75 7.15 -14.08
C ARG A 325 2.22 8.42 -13.41
N PHE A 326 1.30 8.27 -12.45
CA PHE A 326 0.70 9.39 -11.73
C PHE A 326 1.74 10.21 -10.97
N ASP A 327 2.73 9.54 -10.39
CA ASP A 327 3.77 10.19 -9.61
C ASP A 327 4.67 11.07 -10.50
N PHE A 328 5.07 10.56 -11.67
CA PHE A 328 5.83 11.31 -12.66
C PHE A 328 5.02 12.45 -13.28
N ASP A 329 3.74 12.20 -13.60
CA ASP A 329 2.85 13.21 -14.19
C ASP A 329 2.65 14.41 -13.27
N LEU A 330 2.52 14.18 -11.96
CA LEU A 330 2.43 15.25 -10.98
C LEU A 330 3.71 16.08 -10.94
N ILE A 331 4.88 15.43 -10.79
CA ILE A 331 6.15 16.15 -10.66
C ILE A 331 6.40 16.98 -11.92
N ARG A 332 6.09 16.44 -13.10
CA ARG A 332 6.19 17.15 -14.38
C ARG A 332 5.29 18.38 -14.40
N ALA A 333 4.03 18.24 -14.00
CA ALA A 333 3.11 19.37 -13.98
C ALA A 333 3.60 20.49 -13.05
N VAL A 334 4.21 20.13 -11.91
CA VAL A 334 4.82 21.10 -10.97
C VAL A 334 6.06 21.76 -11.56
N GLU A 335 6.93 21.02 -12.24
CA GLU A 335 8.10 21.55 -12.95
C GLU A 335 7.68 22.54 -14.06
N GLU A 336 6.67 22.17 -14.87
CA GLU A 336 6.11 23.04 -15.91
C GLU A 336 5.43 24.29 -15.35
N GLN A 337 4.85 24.23 -14.15
CA GLN A 337 4.29 25.40 -13.47
C GLN A 337 5.41 26.34 -12.99
N ASN A 338 6.45 25.80 -12.38
CA ASN A 338 7.59 26.57 -11.86
C ASN A 338 8.46 27.21 -12.94
N THR A 339 8.41 26.72 -14.19
CA THR A 339 9.14 27.30 -15.32
C THR A 339 8.36 28.40 -16.07
N LYS A 340 7.05 28.52 -15.81
CA LYS A 340 6.17 29.54 -16.41
C LYS A 340 6.09 30.83 -15.59
N HIS A 341 6.52 30.80 -14.34
CA HIS A 341 6.62 31.93 -13.42
C HIS A 341 8.10 32.28 -13.22
#